data_AF-A0A1Q9K525-F1
#
_entry.id   AF-A0A1Q9K525-F1
#
_cell.length_a   1.000
_cell.length_b   1.000
_cell.length_c   1.000
_cell.angle_alpha   90.00
_cell.angle_beta   90.00
_cell.angle_gamma   90.00
#
_symmetry.space_group_name_H-M   'P 1'
#
loop_
_entity.id
_entity.type
_entity.pdbx_description
1 polymer ?
#
loop_
_entity_poly.entity_id
_entity_poly.type
_entity_poly.pdbx_seq_one_letter_code
_entity_poly.pdbx_strand_id
1 'polypeptide(L)'
;MLLQELMAEAGIKNLTLSEVLQYDVSYISKWVTGRLLPSEKSIDQITRAISACVVKGLSEEKKEKMLMLNESADEEELQDKLYEKLLQAYYESKGEELKKSGKNGKQILKMHMPMRRLIEDVRFFHDDRKGSIKIAAVIDLFSLDRESRLLFAGIEKGHFLMEEKYPNVEFTMIFNANPVVRQEKADSVYDSIFLIHMLTSFSHVNFGLYDQLSAYGKFLFAAKDRFCLSGMLQEDDRECLAVQWNEDLEAVNELYQRITMFCCQETLAFRKSSIWEMLLNHEYMQLMISTDIKWLLGHITELLLPDELFSQLVEQLPEEWHGKKEELERVHNFSSHILQTGPIQIMIYESAFTDFVISGELDFYNHKVLLTVEQRLMVLEYYLMIFQGEKKVSIKLIEGGFSTDFQYITNPCMFLSSSICYLRLENGCYNDNILVLNDKQIRDMFGKFYHTIWNHRQDMVLESEEEVCSRIRQYIQSARLLADVK
;
A
#
# COMPACT_ATOMS: atom_id res chain seq x y z
N MET A 1 0.82 -23.54 -31.42
CA MET A 1 0.97 -24.92 -30.91
C MET A 1 -0.24 -25.38 -30.12
N LEU A 2 -0.76 -24.60 -29.17
CA LEU A 2 -1.89 -24.98 -28.31
C LEU A 2 -3.12 -25.57 -29.05
N LEU A 3 -3.58 -24.94 -30.14
CA LEU A 3 -4.73 -25.45 -30.92
C LEU A 3 -4.50 -26.88 -31.45
N GLN A 4 -3.28 -27.17 -31.90
CA GLN A 4 -2.91 -28.48 -32.41
C GLN A 4 -2.93 -29.55 -31.30
N GLU A 5 -2.46 -29.20 -30.11
CA GLU A 5 -2.44 -30.07 -28.94
C GLU A 5 -3.85 -30.39 -28.46
N LEU A 6 -4.72 -29.37 -28.35
CA LEU A 6 -6.12 -29.55 -27.96
C LEU A 6 -6.90 -30.41 -28.97
N MET A 7 -6.66 -30.22 -30.27
CA MET A 7 -7.26 -31.06 -31.31
C MET A 7 -6.77 -32.51 -31.24
N ALA A 8 -5.48 -32.73 -30.97
CA ALA A 8 -4.93 -34.08 -30.81
C ALA A 8 -5.49 -34.76 -29.56
N GLU A 9 -5.63 -34.04 -28.46
CA GLU A 9 -6.16 -34.56 -27.21
C GLU A 9 -7.64 -34.97 -27.35
N ALA A 10 -8.44 -34.13 -28.01
CA ALA A 10 -9.87 -34.39 -28.29
C ALA A 10 -10.12 -35.27 -29.54
N GLY A 11 -9.08 -35.72 -30.25
CA GLY A 11 -9.23 -36.53 -31.46
C GLY A 11 -9.95 -35.83 -32.63
N ILE A 12 -9.94 -34.50 -32.66
CA ILE A 12 -10.66 -33.68 -33.64
C ILE A 12 -9.82 -33.49 -34.90
N LYS A 13 -10.42 -33.74 -36.08
CA LYS A 13 -9.79 -33.49 -37.38
C LYS A 13 -10.10 -32.08 -37.89
N ASN A 14 -9.23 -31.53 -38.74
CA ASN A 14 -9.43 -30.21 -39.36
C ASN A 14 -10.77 -30.08 -40.10
N LEU A 15 -11.29 -31.18 -40.68
CA LEU A 15 -12.58 -31.21 -41.37
C LEU A 15 -13.74 -30.94 -40.39
N THR A 16 -13.73 -31.57 -39.22
CA THR A 16 -14.75 -31.39 -38.19
C THR A 16 -14.80 -29.95 -37.69
N LEU A 17 -13.63 -29.34 -37.47
CA LEU A 17 -13.55 -27.95 -37.03
C LEU A 17 -13.97 -26.97 -38.13
N SER A 18 -13.68 -27.30 -39.39
CA SER A 18 -14.12 -26.55 -40.58
C SER A 18 -15.64 -26.49 -40.69
N GLU A 19 -16.34 -27.60 -40.45
CA GLU A 19 -17.81 -27.67 -40.46
C GLU A 19 -18.43 -26.86 -39.33
N VAL A 20 -17.88 -26.94 -38.11
CA VAL A 20 -18.37 -26.20 -36.94
C VAL A 20 -18.19 -24.70 -37.09
N LEU A 21 -17.02 -24.27 -37.59
CA LEU A 21 -16.68 -22.86 -37.71
C LEU A 21 -17.17 -22.23 -39.03
N GLN A 22 -17.63 -23.03 -39.98
CA GLN A 22 -18.00 -22.61 -41.34
C GLN A 22 -16.84 -21.93 -42.10
N TYR A 23 -15.62 -22.43 -41.90
CA TYR A 23 -14.42 -22.01 -42.64
C TYR A 23 -13.91 -23.15 -43.51
N ASP A 24 -13.28 -22.85 -44.65
CA ASP A 24 -12.62 -23.87 -45.46
C ASP A 24 -11.47 -24.56 -44.70
N VAL A 25 -11.32 -25.87 -44.91
CA VAL A 25 -10.31 -26.72 -44.24
C VAL A 25 -8.90 -26.19 -44.39
N SER A 26 -8.60 -25.49 -45.50
CA SER A 26 -7.29 -24.86 -45.73
C SER A 26 -6.99 -23.71 -44.76
N TYR A 27 -7.99 -22.97 -44.30
CA TYR A 27 -7.82 -21.94 -43.26
C TYR A 27 -7.55 -22.57 -41.90
N ILE A 28 -8.33 -23.59 -41.54
CA ILE A 28 -8.11 -24.36 -40.31
C ILE A 28 -6.70 -24.92 -40.27
N SER A 29 -6.24 -25.51 -41.37
CA SER A 29 -4.87 -26.04 -41.46
C SER A 29 -3.80 -24.95 -41.29
N LYS A 30 -4.04 -23.73 -41.76
CA LYS A 30 -3.11 -22.61 -41.58
C LYS A 30 -3.11 -22.09 -40.14
N TRP A 31 -4.26 -22.09 -39.47
CA TRP A 31 -4.39 -21.71 -38.05
C TRP A 31 -3.69 -22.69 -37.13
N VAL A 32 -3.92 -24.00 -37.34
CA VAL A 32 -3.26 -25.07 -36.57
C VAL A 32 -1.74 -25.01 -36.68
N THR A 33 -1.23 -24.73 -37.89
CA THR A 33 0.21 -24.62 -38.16
C THR A 33 0.82 -23.26 -37.79
N GLY A 34 0.00 -22.28 -37.35
CA GLY A 34 0.45 -20.93 -37.05
C GLY A 34 0.95 -20.13 -38.26
N ARG A 35 0.66 -20.57 -39.49
CA ARG A 35 1.04 -19.87 -40.74
C ARG A 35 0.15 -18.68 -41.06
N LEU A 36 -1.06 -18.67 -40.52
CA LEU A 36 -2.03 -17.59 -40.62
C LEU A 36 -2.82 -17.57 -39.32
N LEU A 37 -3.18 -16.40 -38.83
CA LEU A 37 -4.05 -16.26 -37.69
C LEU A 37 -5.50 -15.94 -38.12
N PRO A 38 -6.52 -16.33 -37.33
CA PRO A 38 -7.89 -15.89 -37.56
C PRO A 38 -8.02 -14.35 -37.48
N SER A 39 -9.08 -13.82 -38.08
CA SER A 39 -9.34 -12.39 -38.02
C SER A 39 -9.71 -11.94 -36.60
N GLU A 40 -9.22 -10.80 -36.16
CA GLU A 40 -9.50 -10.27 -34.82
C GLU A 40 -10.98 -10.01 -34.57
N LYS A 41 -11.74 -9.63 -35.61
CA LYS A 41 -13.18 -9.38 -35.50
C LYS A 41 -13.99 -10.63 -35.17
N SER A 42 -13.46 -11.81 -35.50
CA SER A 42 -14.15 -13.08 -35.34
C SER A 42 -13.49 -13.98 -34.30
N ILE A 43 -12.42 -13.54 -33.62
CA ILE A 43 -11.63 -14.42 -32.77
C ILE A 43 -12.43 -14.92 -31.56
N ASP A 44 -13.23 -14.07 -30.91
CA ASP A 44 -14.08 -14.45 -29.76
C ASP A 44 -15.05 -15.59 -30.15
N GLN A 45 -15.76 -15.44 -31.26
CA GLN A 45 -16.68 -16.47 -31.77
C GLN A 45 -15.93 -17.76 -32.14
N ILE A 46 -14.76 -17.63 -32.77
CA ILE A 46 -13.95 -18.78 -33.18
C ILE A 46 -13.42 -19.54 -31.97
N THR A 47 -12.84 -18.86 -30.97
CA THR A 47 -12.27 -19.53 -29.79
C THR A 47 -13.36 -20.17 -28.94
N ARG A 48 -14.55 -19.56 -28.81
CA ARG A 48 -15.70 -20.18 -28.12
C ARG A 48 -16.18 -21.45 -28.83
N ALA A 49 -16.30 -21.40 -30.14
CA ALA A 49 -16.73 -22.56 -30.92
C ALA A 49 -15.67 -23.67 -30.90
N ILE A 50 -14.38 -23.33 -30.89
CA ILE A 50 -13.28 -24.30 -30.75
C ILE A 50 -13.31 -24.94 -29.35
N SER A 51 -13.42 -24.15 -28.27
CA SER A 51 -13.40 -24.71 -26.92
C SER A 51 -14.59 -25.65 -26.68
N ALA A 52 -15.79 -25.26 -27.12
CA ALA A 52 -16.97 -26.11 -27.07
C ALA A 52 -16.79 -27.40 -27.88
N CYS A 53 -16.19 -27.31 -29.07
CA CYS A 53 -15.92 -28.47 -29.90
C CYS A 53 -14.89 -29.42 -29.25
N VAL A 54 -13.85 -28.87 -28.62
CA VAL A 54 -12.82 -29.64 -27.89
C VAL A 54 -13.42 -30.37 -26.70
N VAL A 55 -14.16 -29.69 -25.83
CA VAL A 55 -14.79 -30.32 -24.64
C VAL A 55 -15.73 -31.45 -25.05
N LYS A 56 -16.54 -31.23 -26.09
CA LYS A 56 -17.46 -32.24 -26.63
C LYS A 56 -16.75 -33.44 -27.29
N GLY A 57 -15.54 -33.24 -27.82
CA GLY A 57 -14.75 -34.28 -28.48
C GLY A 57 -13.95 -35.17 -27.54
N LEU A 58 -13.75 -34.75 -26.29
CA LEU A 58 -13.01 -35.54 -25.29
C LEU A 58 -13.79 -36.79 -24.86
N SER A 59 -13.08 -37.91 -24.65
CA SER A 59 -13.63 -39.08 -23.97
C SER A 59 -13.75 -38.83 -22.47
N GLU A 60 -14.66 -39.51 -21.78
CA GLU A 60 -14.91 -39.31 -20.33
C GLU A 60 -13.62 -39.39 -19.47
N GLU A 61 -12.75 -40.37 -19.73
CA GLU A 61 -11.44 -40.49 -19.06
C GLU A 61 -10.52 -39.28 -19.27
N LYS A 62 -10.55 -38.68 -20.47
CA LYS A 62 -9.75 -37.49 -20.80
C LYS A 62 -10.37 -36.21 -20.27
N LYS A 63 -11.71 -36.15 -20.17
CA LYS A 63 -12.42 -35.04 -19.55
C LYS A 63 -12.07 -34.93 -18.07
N GLU A 64 -12.14 -36.02 -17.30
CA GLU A 64 -11.76 -36.04 -15.88
C GLU A 64 -10.31 -35.55 -15.69
N LYS A 65 -9.39 -36.01 -16.55
CA LYS A 65 -8.00 -35.56 -16.52
C LYS A 65 -7.86 -34.06 -16.82
N MET A 66 -8.61 -33.53 -17.79
CA MET A 66 -8.57 -32.12 -18.16
C MET A 66 -9.23 -31.21 -17.12
N LEU A 67 -10.31 -31.66 -16.47
CA LEU A 67 -10.94 -30.96 -15.34
C LEU A 67 -9.94 -30.79 -14.19
N MET A 68 -9.20 -31.86 -13.85
CA MET A 68 -8.16 -31.83 -12.81
C MET A 68 -6.99 -30.91 -13.17
N LEU A 69 -6.48 -30.97 -14.41
CA LEU A 69 -5.34 -30.16 -14.86
C LEU A 69 -5.65 -28.65 -14.98
N ASN A 70 -6.93 -28.30 -15.17
CA ASN A 70 -7.39 -26.92 -15.31
C ASN A 70 -8.16 -26.44 -14.07
N GLU A 71 -8.14 -27.21 -12.98
CA GLU A 71 -8.83 -26.89 -11.72
C GLU A 71 -10.30 -26.48 -11.96
N SER A 72 -11.01 -27.16 -12.85
CA SER A 72 -12.37 -26.81 -13.27
C SER A 72 -13.40 -27.69 -12.58
N ALA A 73 -14.50 -27.12 -12.08
CA ALA A 73 -15.55 -27.85 -11.39
C ALA A 73 -16.44 -28.66 -12.33
N ASP A 74 -16.68 -28.17 -13.55
CA ASP A 74 -17.53 -28.81 -14.54
C ASP A 74 -17.08 -28.54 -16.00
N GLU A 75 -17.83 -29.10 -16.97
CA GLU A 75 -17.55 -28.96 -18.40
C GLU A 75 -17.73 -27.52 -18.91
N GLU A 76 -18.60 -26.72 -18.29
CA GLU A 76 -18.85 -25.34 -18.69
C GLU A 76 -17.68 -24.45 -18.27
N GLU A 77 -17.20 -24.61 -17.04
CA GLU A 77 -16.00 -23.93 -16.54
C GLU A 77 -14.74 -24.36 -17.31
N LEU A 78 -14.63 -25.63 -17.68
CA LEU A 78 -13.55 -26.12 -18.53
C LEU A 78 -13.58 -25.47 -19.93
N GLN A 79 -14.77 -25.33 -20.51
CA GLN A 79 -14.95 -24.67 -21.80
C GLN A 79 -14.51 -23.20 -21.74
N ASP A 80 -14.85 -22.48 -20.68
CA ASP A 80 -14.45 -21.09 -20.47
C ASP A 80 -12.94 -20.95 -20.27
N LYS A 81 -12.33 -21.81 -19.45
CA LYS A 81 -10.87 -21.82 -19.27
C LYS A 81 -10.11 -22.16 -20.55
N LEU A 82 -10.61 -23.11 -21.35
CA LEU A 82 -10.01 -23.43 -22.66
C LEU A 82 -10.19 -22.28 -23.65
N TYR A 83 -11.34 -21.60 -23.63
CA TYR A 83 -11.59 -20.40 -24.41
C TYR A 83 -10.58 -19.30 -24.06
N GLU A 84 -10.36 -19.02 -22.77
CA GLU A 84 -9.40 -18.02 -22.31
C GLU A 84 -7.96 -18.37 -22.73
N LYS A 85 -7.55 -19.63 -22.56
CA LYS A 85 -6.23 -20.11 -22.98
C LYS A 85 -6.01 -19.98 -24.48
N LEU A 86 -7.03 -20.32 -25.28
CA LEU A 86 -6.96 -20.17 -26.74
C LEU A 86 -6.90 -18.70 -27.16
N LEU A 87 -7.65 -17.82 -26.50
CA LEU A 87 -7.63 -16.39 -26.76
C LEU A 87 -6.27 -15.78 -26.38
N GLN A 88 -5.70 -16.19 -25.25
CA GLN A 88 -4.34 -15.80 -24.85
C GLN A 88 -3.29 -16.24 -25.89
N ALA A 89 -3.31 -17.51 -26.29
CA ALA A 89 -2.37 -18.04 -27.28
C ALA A 89 -2.48 -17.33 -28.65
N TYR A 90 -3.68 -16.89 -29.02
CA TYR A 90 -3.89 -16.08 -30.23
C TYR A 90 -3.16 -14.73 -30.13
N TYR A 91 -3.35 -13.99 -29.03
CA TYR A 91 -2.72 -12.68 -28.84
C TYR A 91 -1.20 -12.77 -28.69
N GLU A 92 -0.69 -13.83 -28.07
CA GLU A 92 0.75 -14.13 -28.02
C GLU A 92 1.31 -14.35 -29.43
N SER A 93 0.65 -15.19 -30.23
CA SER A 93 1.05 -15.49 -31.62
C SER A 93 0.97 -14.25 -32.52
N LYS A 94 -0.05 -13.41 -32.34
CA LYS A 94 -0.18 -12.12 -33.04
C LYS A 94 0.95 -11.16 -32.65
N GLY A 95 1.33 -11.17 -31.37
CA GLY A 95 2.51 -10.45 -30.88
C GLY A 95 3.80 -10.91 -31.55
N GLU A 96 3.99 -12.21 -31.80
CA GLU A 96 5.15 -12.74 -32.52
C GLU A 96 5.15 -12.40 -34.02
N GLU A 97 3.97 -12.38 -34.67
CA GLU A 97 3.82 -11.95 -36.06
C GLU A 97 4.20 -10.46 -36.23
N LEU A 98 3.81 -9.63 -35.27
CA LEU A 98 4.19 -8.22 -35.21
C LEU A 98 5.70 -8.03 -34.95
N LYS A 99 6.32 -8.86 -34.12
CA LYS A 99 7.79 -8.88 -33.92
C LYS A 99 8.56 -9.18 -35.21
N LYS A 100 8.06 -10.10 -36.06
CA LYS A 100 8.66 -10.43 -37.37
C LYS A 100 8.45 -9.34 -38.43
N SER A 101 7.45 -8.48 -38.25
CA SER A 101 7.08 -7.41 -39.19
C SER A 101 7.93 -6.14 -39.08
N GLY A 102 8.88 -6.04 -38.14
CA GLY A 102 9.85 -4.93 -38.11
C GLY A 102 9.23 -3.52 -38.00
N LYS A 103 8.13 -3.37 -37.25
CA LYS A 103 7.60 -2.04 -36.88
C LYS A 103 7.68 -1.87 -35.36
N ASN A 104 8.31 -0.77 -34.98
CA ASN A 104 8.56 -0.23 -33.64
C ASN A 104 7.51 -0.57 -32.58
N GLY A 105 7.96 -0.92 -31.37
CA GLY A 105 7.21 -0.91 -30.10
C GLY A 105 5.88 -1.68 -30.06
N LYS A 106 5.76 -2.69 -29.20
CA LYS A 106 4.48 -3.38 -28.98
C LYS A 106 3.45 -2.39 -28.38
N GLN A 107 2.50 -1.95 -29.21
CA GLN A 107 1.34 -1.18 -28.78
C GLN A 107 0.13 -2.10 -28.71
N ILE A 108 -0.45 -2.25 -27.52
CA ILE A 108 -1.67 -3.04 -27.32
C ILE A 108 -2.73 -2.13 -26.71
N LEU A 109 -3.88 -2.03 -27.39
CA LEU A 109 -5.09 -1.45 -26.83
C LEU A 109 -5.99 -2.59 -26.35
N LYS A 110 -6.35 -2.59 -25.07
CA LYS A 110 -7.36 -3.47 -24.50
C LYS A 110 -8.54 -2.62 -24.06
N MET A 111 -9.72 -2.99 -24.52
CA MET A 111 -10.98 -2.40 -24.05
C MET A 111 -11.47 -3.19 -22.85
N HIS A 112 -12.02 -2.53 -21.84
CA HIS A 112 -12.56 -3.15 -20.62
C HIS A 112 -11.56 -4.07 -19.91
N MET A 113 -10.72 -3.49 -19.06
CA MET A 113 -9.76 -4.25 -18.26
C MET A 113 -10.06 -4.12 -16.75
N PRO A 114 -10.16 -5.24 -16.01
CA PRO A 114 -10.26 -5.21 -14.56
C PRO A 114 -9.02 -4.57 -13.91
N MET A 115 -9.24 -3.71 -12.91
CA MET A 115 -8.16 -2.98 -12.24
C MET A 115 -7.11 -3.87 -11.61
N ARG A 116 -7.53 -4.97 -10.98
CA ARG A 116 -6.64 -5.97 -10.40
C ARG A 116 -5.58 -6.44 -11.39
N ARG A 117 -5.97 -6.77 -12.62
CA ARG A 117 -5.05 -7.24 -13.67
C ARG A 117 -4.08 -6.15 -14.11
N LEU A 118 -4.58 -4.91 -14.24
CA LEU A 118 -3.73 -3.76 -14.57
C LEU A 118 -2.65 -3.53 -13.50
N ILE A 119 -3.03 -3.70 -12.24
CA ILE A 119 -2.14 -3.56 -11.09
C ILE A 119 -1.13 -4.70 -11.05
N GLU A 120 -1.54 -5.95 -11.31
CA GLU A 120 -0.62 -7.10 -11.45
C GLU A 120 0.43 -6.86 -12.55
N ASP A 121 0.03 -6.28 -13.69
CA ASP A 121 0.93 -5.96 -14.80
C ASP A 121 1.99 -4.89 -14.43
N VAL A 122 1.67 -3.93 -13.56
CA VAL A 122 2.65 -2.92 -13.10
C VAL A 122 3.50 -3.38 -11.93
N ARG A 123 3.10 -4.42 -11.18
CA ARG A 123 3.84 -4.90 -10.00
C ARG A 123 5.20 -5.53 -10.33
N PHE A 124 5.54 -5.73 -11.60
CA PHE A 124 6.82 -6.31 -12.03
C PHE A 124 8.08 -5.59 -11.49
N PHE A 125 8.00 -4.32 -11.07
CA PHE A 125 9.16 -3.66 -10.44
C PHE A 125 9.59 -4.26 -9.10
N HIS A 126 8.74 -5.09 -8.47
CA HIS A 126 9.09 -5.81 -7.24
C HIS A 126 10.04 -7.00 -7.50
N ASP A 127 10.10 -7.52 -8.73
CA ASP A 127 10.90 -8.70 -9.08
C ASP A 127 12.31 -8.36 -9.60
N ASP A 128 12.52 -7.15 -10.11
CA ASP A 128 13.79 -6.76 -10.73
C ASP A 128 14.79 -6.20 -9.70
N ARG A 129 15.28 -7.10 -8.83
CA ARG A 129 16.19 -6.77 -7.72
C ARG A 129 17.60 -6.33 -8.14
N LYS A 130 17.92 -6.28 -9.45
CA LYS A 130 19.28 -6.03 -9.97
C LYS A 130 19.40 -4.78 -10.85
N GLY A 131 18.29 -4.24 -11.36
CA GLY A 131 18.29 -3.03 -12.19
C GLY A 131 17.98 -1.75 -11.41
N SER A 132 18.55 -0.61 -11.83
CA SER A 132 17.99 0.70 -11.46
C SER A 132 16.78 0.98 -12.33
N ILE A 133 15.66 1.34 -11.70
CA ILE A 133 14.37 1.58 -12.36
C ILE A 133 13.84 2.92 -11.92
N LYS A 134 13.34 3.70 -12.88
CA LYS A 134 12.67 4.96 -12.62
C LYS A 134 11.23 4.86 -13.08
N ILE A 135 10.30 5.16 -12.19
CA ILE A 135 8.87 4.97 -12.37
C ILE A 135 8.19 6.31 -12.14
N ALA A 136 7.27 6.67 -13.03
CA ALA A 136 6.39 7.82 -12.87
C ALA A 136 4.94 7.40 -13.09
N ALA A 137 4.05 7.75 -12.16
CA ALA A 137 2.64 7.39 -12.24
C ALA A 137 1.70 8.56 -11.93
N VAL A 138 0.50 8.53 -12.51
CA VAL A 138 -0.63 9.43 -12.22
C VAL A 138 -1.84 8.56 -11.97
N ILE A 139 -2.31 8.46 -10.72
CA ILE A 139 -3.31 7.48 -10.32
C ILE A 139 -4.38 8.15 -9.46
N ASP A 140 -5.65 8.01 -9.85
CA ASP A 140 -6.77 8.32 -8.96
C ASP A 140 -6.96 7.22 -7.91
N LEU A 141 -6.04 7.21 -6.96
CA LEU A 141 -5.86 6.14 -5.99
C LEU A 141 -7.13 5.78 -5.21
N PHE A 142 -7.87 6.79 -4.73
CA PHE A 142 -9.07 6.55 -3.94
C PHE A 142 -10.34 6.36 -4.79
N SER A 143 -10.20 6.29 -6.11
CA SER A 143 -11.27 5.78 -6.99
C SER A 143 -11.07 4.29 -7.31
N LEU A 144 -10.01 3.67 -6.79
CA LEU A 144 -9.84 2.21 -6.90
C LEU A 144 -10.70 1.49 -5.86
N ASP A 145 -11.15 0.28 -6.18
CA ASP A 145 -11.75 -0.62 -5.19
C ASP A 145 -10.74 -1.04 -4.10
N ARG A 146 -11.22 -1.53 -2.95
CA ARG A 146 -10.36 -1.85 -1.79
C ARG A 146 -9.31 -2.91 -2.10
N GLU A 147 -9.64 -3.96 -2.87
CA GLU A 147 -8.70 -5.03 -3.20
C GLU A 147 -7.59 -4.49 -4.10
N SER A 148 -7.95 -3.73 -5.13
CA SER A 148 -7.01 -3.05 -6.03
C SER A 148 -6.07 -2.10 -5.27
N ARG A 149 -6.60 -1.33 -4.31
CA ARG A 149 -5.78 -0.45 -3.45
C ARG A 149 -4.72 -1.22 -2.66
N LEU A 150 -5.12 -2.29 -1.97
CA LEU A 150 -4.22 -3.12 -1.18
C LEU A 150 -3.15 -3.76 -2.08
N LEU A 151 -3.56 -4.31 -3.21
CA LEU A 151 -2.66 -4.92 -4.19
C LEU A 151 -1.62 -3.94 -4.73
N PHE A 152 -2.05 -2.70 -5.02
CA PHE A 152 -1.17 -1.63 -5.49
C PHE A 152 -0.18 -1.19 -4.40
N ALA A 153 -0.63 -1.07 -3.16
CA ALA A 153 0.21 -0.78 -2.01
C ALA A 153 1.16 -1.94 -1.64
N GLY A 154 1.08 -3.09 -2.33
CA GLY A 154 1.90 -4.26 -2.01
C GLY A 154 1.49 -4.92 -0.70
N ILE A 155 0.21 -4.85 -0.33
CA ILE A 155 -0.36 -5.47 0.87
C ILE A 155 -1.17 -6.69 0.46
N GLU A 156 -0.76 -7.86 0.91
CA GLU A 156 -1.48 -9.13 0.67
C GLU A 156 -1.65 -9.89 1.98
N LYS A 157 -2.89 -10.36 2.24
CA LYS A 157 -3.24 -11.13 3.44
C LYS A 157 -2.78 -10.46 4.76
N GLY A 158 -2.78 -9.12 4.79
CA GLY A 158 -2.37 -8.34 5.97
C GLY A 158 -0.86 -8.18 6.17
N HIS A 159 -0.04 -8.49 5.15
CA HIS A 159 1.42 -8.33 5.21
C HIS A 159 1.93 -7.47 4.05
N PHE A 160 3.04 -6.75 4.29
CA PHE A 160 3.76 -6.05 3.24
C PHE A 160 4.61 -7.02 2.43
N LEU A 161 4.56 -6.90 1.11
CA LEU A 161 5.41 -7.70 0.22
C LEU A 161 6.84 -7.18 0.12
N MET A 162 7.03 -5.88 0.37
CA MET A 162 8.34 -5.27 0.44
C MET A 162 8.77 -5.20 1.90
N GLU A 163 9.71 -6.07 2.27
CA GLU A 163 10.32 -6.09 3.60
C GLU A 163 11.80 -5.60 3.57
N GLU A 164 12.38 -5.45 2.37
CA GLU A 164 13.77 -5.06 2.16
C GLU A 164 13.89 -3.71 1.42
N LYS A 165 14.96 -2.95 1.65
CA LYS A 165 15.22 -1.68 0.96
C LYS A 165 15.66 -1.90 -0.50
N TYR A 166 15.04 -1.17 -1.42
CA TYR A 166 15.36 -1.10 -2.84
C TYR A 166 15.79 0.32 -3.24
N PRO A 167 17.02 0.76 -2.88
CA PRO A 167 17.46 2.13 -3.12
C PRO A 167 17.60 2.50 -4.60
N ASN A 168 17.69 1.50 -5.48
CA ASN A 168 17.84 1.70 -6.93
C ASN A 168 16.51 1.95 -7.67
N VAL A 169 15.39 1.90 -6.94
CA VAL A 169 14.05 2.15 -7.45
C VAL A 169 13.63 3.57 -7.08
N GLU A 170 13.51 4.42 -8.08
CA GLU A 170 12.91 5.75 -7.96
C GLU A 170 11.45 5.68 -8.41
N PHE A 171 10.53 6.05 -7.54
CA PHE A 171 9.11 6.02 -7.86
C PHE A 171 8.45 7.36 -7.50
N THR A 172 7.94 8.04 -8.53
CA THR A 172 7.19 9.28 -8.39
C THR A 172 5.73 9.03 -8.73
N MET A 173 4.81 9.45 -7.85
CA MET A 173 3.38 9.31 -8.04
C MET A 173 2.66 10.65 -7.87
N ILE A 174 1.77 10.96 -8.80
CA ILE A 174 0.78 12.02 -8.67
C ILE A 174 -0.56 11.37 -8.34
N PHE A 175 -1.22 11.86 -7.29
CA PHE A 175 -2.53 11.41 -6.88
C PHE A 175 -3.42 12.61 -6.58
N ASN A 176 -4.70 12.38 -6.30
CA ASN A 176 -5.63 13.42 -5.88
C ASN A 176 -6.07 13.16 -4.43
N ALA A 177 -5.80 14.06 -3.51
CA ALA A 177 -6.30 14.00 -2.13
C ALA A 177 -7.67 14.67 -1.98
N ASN A 178 -8.11 15.46 -2.97
CA ASN A 178 -9.29 16.31 -2.83
C ASN A 178 -10.60 15.47 -2.76
N PRO A 179 -11.31 15.49 -1.62
CA PRO A 179 -12.53 14.71 -1.44
C PRO A 179 -13.75 15.31 -2.16
N VAL A 180 -13.71 16.59 -2.54
CA VAL A 180 -14.87 17.30 -3.15
C VAL A 180 -15.30 16.64 -4.46
N VAL A 181 -14.33 16.10 -5.22
CA VAL A 181 -14.60 15.44 -6.49
C VAL A 181 -15.26 14.06 -6.27
N ARG A 182 -15.14 13.47 -5.08
CA ARG A 182 -15.53 12.08 -4.77
C ARG A 182 -16.90 11.91 -4.10
N GLN A 183 -17.54 13.02 -3.70
CA GLN A 183 -18.88 13.02 -3.07
C GLN A 183 -19.04 11.97 -1.94
N GLU A 184 -20.18 11.26 -1.88
CA GLU A 184 -20.59 10.32 -0.81
C GLU A 184 -19.71 9.07 -0.65
N LYS A 185 -18.77 8.79 -1.57
CA LYS A 185 -17.89 7.60 -1.51
C LYS A 185 -16.64 7.75 -0.63
N ALA A 186 -16.32 8.96 -0.15
CA ALA A 186 -15.09 9.20 0.61
C ALA A 186 -15.19 8.65 2.05
N ASP A 187 -14.41 7.62 2.36
CA ASP A 187 -14.24 7.09 3.72
C ASP A 187 -12.98 7.71 4.33
N SER A 188 -13.16 8.83 5.04
CA SER A 188 -12.04 9.58 5.62
C SER A 188 -11.15 8.74 6.53
N VAL A 189 -11.73 7.71 7.17
CA VAL A 189 -11.00 6.83 8.06
C VAL A 189 -10.18 5.84 7.25
N TYR A 190 -10.83 5.03 6.42
CA TYR A 190 -10.14 4.03 5.62
C TYR A 190 -9.12 4.64 4.66
N ASP A 191 -9.45 5.73 3.97
CA ASP A 191 -8.56 6.40 3.01
C ASP A 191 -7.26 6.87 3.69
N SER A 192 -7.37 7.42 4.90
CA SER A 192 -6.21 7.91 5.65
C SER A 192 -5.29 6.76 6.08
N ILE A 193 -5.85 5.69 6.64
CA ILE A 193 -5.09 4.53 7.11
C ILE A 193 -4.45 3.80 5.94
N PHE A 194 -5.21 3.60 4.85
CA PHE A 194 -4.69 3.02 3.63
C PHE A 194 -3.50 3.82 3.08
N LEU A 195 -3.62 5.15 3.03
CA LEU A 195 -2.51 6.00 2.59
C LEU A 195 -1.29 5.80 3.49
N ILE A 196 -1.46 5.80 4.81
CA ILE A 196 -0.34 5.60 5.74
C ILE A 196 0.35 4.25 5.50
N HIS A 197 -0.40 3.14 5.38
CA HIS A 197 0.20 1.83 5.12
C HIS A 197 0.85 1.72 3.75
N MET A 198 0.29 2.36 2.72
CA MET A 198 0.92 2.44 1.41
C MET A 198 2.24 3.21 1.47
N LEU A 199 2.31 4.30 2.24
CA LEU A 199 3.55 5.04 2.49
C LEU A 199 4.57 4.19 3.25
N THR A 200 4.13 3.38 4.22
CA THR A 200 4.99 2.41 4.91
C THR A 200 5.59 1.42 3.92
N SER A 201 4.77 0.82 3.05
CA SER A 201 5.25 -0.10 2.01
C SER A 201 6.26 0.57 1.06
N PHE A 202 5.96 1.77 0.56
CA PHE A 202 6.86 2.50 -0.34
C PHE A 202 8.04 3.21 0.34
N SER A 203 8.16 3.14 1.67
CA SER A 203 9.32 3.66 2.39
C SER A 203 10.62 2.92 2.04
N HIS A 204 10.51 1.70 1.52
CA HIS A 204 11.62 0.88 1.07
C HIS A 204 12.20 1.32 -0.29
N VAL A 205 11.54 2.25 -1.01
CA VAL A 205 12.01 2.80 -2.30
C VAL A 205 12.21 4.32 -2.21
N ASN A 206 12.87 4.91 -3.21
CA ASN A 206 12.92 6.37 -3.32
C ASN A 206 11.57 6.90 -3.85
N PHE A 207 10.60 6.98 -2.95
CA PHE A 207 9.23 7.40 -3.24
C PHE A 207 8.99 8.90 -3.07
N GLY A 208 8.35 9.52 -4.07
CA GLY A 208 7.82 10.88 -4.01
C GLY A 208 6.33 10.91 -4.38
N LEU A 209 5.51 11.55 -3.54
CA LEU A 209 4.07 11.68 -3.77
C LEU A 209 3.67 13.14 -3.94
N TYR A 210 2.82 13.43 -4.91
CA TYR A 210 2.39 14.78 -5.26
C TYR A 210 0.87 14.86 -5.36
N ASP A 211 0.24 15.79 -4.63
CA ASP A 211 -1.21 16.00 -4.68
C ASP A 211 -1.59 16.96 -5.82
N GLN A 212 -2.37 16.47 -6.78
CA GLN A 212 -2.91 17.23 -7.89
C GLN A 212 -4.28 16.72 -8.35
N LEU A 213 -5.20 17.66 -8.60
CA LEU A 213 -6.50 17.38 -9.20
C LEU A 213 -6.40 16.69 -10.58
N SER A 214 -5.28 16.88 -11.28
CA SER A 214 -5.02 16.30 -12.60
C SER A 214 -5.04 14.77 -12.60
N ALA A 215 -4.88 14.12 -11.45
CA ALA A 215 -4.93 12.66 -11.33
C ALA A 215 -6.33 12.05 -11.40
N TYR A 216 -7.39 12.86 -11.19
CA TYR A 216 -8.77 12.37 -11.16
C TYR A 216 -9.15 11.58 -12.42
N GLY A 217 -9.72 10.38 -12.22
CA GLY A 217 -10.18 9.49 -13.30
C GLY A 217 -9.07 8.88 -14.17
N LYS A 218 -7.80 8.95 -13.77
CA LYS A 218 -6.67 8.49 -14.58
C LYS A 218 -5.88 7.37 -13.92
N PHE A 219 -5.34 6.48 -14.75
CA PHE A 219 -4.29 5.53 -14.39
C PHE A 219 -3.19 5.61 -15.46
N LEU A 220 -2.17 6.43 -15.23
CA LEU A 220 -0.99 6.52 -16.07
C LEU A 220 0.19 5.91 -15.31
N PHE A 221 0.99 5.09 -15.97
CA PHE A 221 2.17 4.49 -15.38
C PHE A 221 3.27 4.37 -16.43
N ALA A 222 4.46 4.85 -16.14
CA ALA A 222 5.61 4.78 -17.03
C ALA A 222 6.83 4.25 -16.28
N ALA A 223 7.32 3.08 -16.69
CA ALA A 223 8.62 2.56 -16.28
C ALA A 223 9.64 2.97 -17.36
N LYS A 224 10.53 3.91 -17.01
CA LYS A 224 11.50 4.50 -17.93
C LYS A 224 12.29 3.42 -18.67
N ASP A 225 12.46 3.61 -19.98
CA ASP A 225 13.18 2.69 -20.87
C ASP A 225 12.63 1.26 -20.92
N ARG A 226 11.37 1.03 -20.49
CA ARG A 226 10.73 -0.29 -20.48
C ARG A 226 9.36 -0.31 -21.13
N PHE A 227 8.36 0.28 -20.46
CA PHE A 227 6.98 0.27 -20.92
C PHE A 227 6.18 1.39 -20.26
N CYS A 228 5.04 1.72 -20.85
CA CYS A 228 4.05 2.56 -20.23
C CYS A 228 2.63 2.05 -20.45
N LEU A 229 1.76 2.49 -19.55
CA LEU A 229 0.36 2.16 -19.44
C LEU A 229 -0.44 3.43 -19.30
N SER A 230 -1.55 3.51 -20.05
CA SER A 230 -2.51 4.60 -19.96
C SER A 230 -3.91 4.02 -19.90
N GLY A 231 -4.59 4.25 -18.78
CA GLY A 231 -5.94 3.82 -18.49
C GLY A 231 -6.84 4.99 -18.11
N MET A 232 -8.08 4.97 -18.60
CA MET A 232 -9.14 5.85 -18.11
C MET A 232 -10.03 5.08 -17.14
N LEU A 233 -10.09 5.56 -15.90
CA LEU A 233 -10.90 4.96 -14.85
C LEU A 233 -12.36 5.35 -15.05
N GLN A 234 -13.24 4.37 -14.90
CA GLN A 234 -14.69 4.56 -14.92
C GLN A 234 -15.19 4.83 -13.49
N GLU A 235 -16.34 5.49 -13.34
CA GLU A 235 -16.89 5.87 -12.01
C GLU A 235 -17.30 4.66 -11.13
N ASP A 236 -17.38 3.45 -11.70
CA ASP A 236 -17.74 2.20 -11.00
C ASP A 236 -16.52 1.42 -10.45
N ASP A 237 -15.34 2.04 -10.43
CA ASP A 237 -14.12 1.66 -9.66
C ASP A 237 -13.47 0.28 -9.97
N ARG A 238 -14.12 -0.58 -10.77
CA ARG A 238 -13.69 -1.97 -11.01
C ARG A 238 -13.02 -2.20 -12.37
N GLU A 239 -13.28 -1.33 -13.35
CA GLU A 239 -12.81 -1.49 -14.72
C GLU A 239 -12.25 -0.20 -15.32
N CYS A 240 -11.21 -0.35 -16.13
CA CYS A 240 -10.76 0.68 -17.05
C CYS A 240 -11.50 0.53 -18.38
N LEU A 241 -12.07 1.64 -18.88
CA LEU A 241 -12.72 1.73 -20.19
C LEU A 241 -11.81 1.24 -21.32
N ALA A 242 -10.59 1.74 -21.30
CA ALA A 242 -9.54 1.42 -22.25
C ALA A 242 -8.19 1.49 -21.55
N VAL A 243 -7.35 0.51 -21.81
CA VAL A 243 -5.95 0.46 -21.37
C VAL A 243 -5.07 0.34 -22.60
N GLN A 244 -4.16 1.29 -22.74
CA GLN A 244 -3.11 1.26 -23.74
C GLN A 244 -1.79 0.85 -23.08
N TRP A 245 -1.22 -0.26 -23.54
CA TRP A 245 0.13 -0.71 -23.23
C TRP A 245 1.07 -0.32 -24.37
N ASN A 246 2.22 0.27 -24.05
CA ASN A 246 3.19 0.69 -25.05
C ASN A 246 4.63 0.38 -24.60
N GLU A 247 5.39 -0.29 -25.45
CA GLU A 247 6.83 -0.59 -25.27
C GLU A 247 7.72 0.28 -26.19
N ASP A 248 7.15 1.24 -26.91
CA ASP A 248 7.92 2.19 -27.72
C ASP A 248 8.68 3.18 -26.84
N LEU A 249 10.01 3.10 -26.86
CA LEU A 249 10.88 3.84 -25.94
C LEU A 249 10.72 5.37 -26.05
N GLU A 250 10.41 5.90 -27.24
CA GLU A 250 10.17 7.33 -27.43
C GLU A 250 8.92 7.77 -26.66
N ALA A 251 7.79 7.08 -26.87
CA ALA A 251 6.54 7.35 -26.16
C ALA A 251 6.64 7.10 -24.64
N VAL A 252 7.34 6.05 -24.22
CA VAL A 252 7.57 5.73 -22.80
C VAL A 252 8.34 6.87 -22.12
N ASN A 253 9.44 7.30 -22.73
CA ASN A 253 10.28 8.36 -22.16
C ASN A 253 9.62 9.73 -22.22
N GLU A 254 8.83 10.02 -23.26
CA GLU A 254 8.02 11.24 -23.33
C GLU A 254 6.98 11.27 -22.20
N LEU A 255 6.24 10.19 -21.99
CA LEU A 255 5.25 10.12 -20.91
C LEU A 255 5.91 10.25 -19.53
N TYR A 256 6.99 9.51 -19.30
CA TYR A 256 7.77 9.62 -18.06
C TYR A 256 8.19 11.07 -17.80
N GLN A 257 8.80 11.74 -18.80
CA GLN A 257 9.23 13.12 -18.69
C GLN A 257 8.04 14.05 -18.40
N ARG A 258 6.92 13.91 -19.12
CA ARG A 258 5.72 14.74 -18.91
C ARG A 258 5.19 14.60 -17.48
N ILE A 259 5.09 13.39 -16.93
CA ILE A 259 4.64 13.19 -15.54
C ILE A 259 5.61 13.88 -14.58
N THR A 260 6.91 13.68 -14.74
CA THR A 260 7.91 14.30 -13.85
C THR A 260 7.95 15.83 -13.95
N MET A 261 7.63 16.43 -15.10
CA MET A 261 7.55 17.89 -15.25
C MET A 261 6.43 18.51 -14.40
N PHE A 262 5.37 17.76 -14.09
CA PHE A 262 4.31 18.24 -13.21
C PHE A 262 4.68 18.15 -11.73
N CYS A 263 5.76 17.45 -11.37
CA CYS A 263 6.17 17.25 -9.98
C CYS A 263 7.00 18.45 -9.49
N CYS A 264 6.45 19.23 -8.56
CA CYS A 264 7.13 20.40 -7.99
C CYS A 264 7.01 20.41 -6.46
N GLN A 265 7.83 21.23 -5.78
CA GLN A 265 7.84 21.32 -4.31
C GLN A 265 6.50 21.77 -3.72
N GLU A 266 5.74 22.60 -4.44
CA GLU A 266 4.45 23.12 -3.97
C GLU A 266 3.36 22.04 -3.92
N THR A 267 3.46 21.02 -4.77
CA THR A 267 2.50 19.90 -4.81
C THR A 267 3.01 18.66 -4.08
N LEU A 268 4.22 18.71 -3.52
CA LEU A 268 4.81 17.60 -2.77
C LEU A 268 4.00 17.34 -1.50
N ALA A 269 3.46 16.13 -1.39
CA ALA A 269 2.63 15.68 -0.27
C ALA A 269 3.39 15.70 1.07
N PHE A 270 4.59 15.12 1.06
CA PHE A 270 5.44 14.96 2.23
C PHE A 270 6.90 15.16 1.89
N ARG A 271 7.64 15.66 2.88
CA ARG A 271 9.09 15.73 2.86
C ARG A 271 9.64 14.60 3.74
N LYS A 272 10.48 13.74 3.15
CA LYS A 272 11.27 12.77 3.94
C LYS A 272 12.23 13.54 4.84
N SER A 273 12.36 13.10 6.09
CA SER A 273 13.28 13.70 7.04
C SER A 273 13.75 12.65 8.05
N SER A 274 14.50 13.10 9.06
CA SER A 274 14.82 12.32 10.26
C SER A 274 14.44 13.12 11.50
N ILE A 275 14.25 12.44 12.64
CA ILE A 275 14.05 13.15 13.93
C ILE A 275 15.20 14.13 14.19
N TRP A 276 16.42 13.82 13.76
CA TRP A 276 17.55 14.72 13.92
C TRP A 276 17.47 16.00 13.12
N GLU A 277 17.12 15.90 11.84
CA GLU A 277 16.88 17.09 11.03
C GLU A 277 15.74 17.92 11.61
N MET A 278 14.68 17.29 12.10
CA MET A 278 13.57 17.98 12.76
C MET A 278 14.00 18.70 14.04
N LEU A 279 14.88 18.10 14.85
CA LEU A 279 15.43 18.73 16.06
C LEU A 279 16.30 19.93 15.71
N LEU A 280 17.22 19.78 14.74
CA LEU A 280 18.11 20.84 14.28
C LEU A 280 17.37 22.01 13.64
N ASN A 281 16.31 21.73 12.86
CA ASN A 281 15.47 22.75 12.23
C ASN A 281 14.40 23.31 13.20
N HIS A 282 14.42 22.88 14.47
CA HIS A 282 13.45 23.24 15.51
C HIS A 282 12.00 22.86 15.20
N GLU A 283 11.77 22.01 14.21
CA GLU A 283 10.45 21.52 13.80
C GLU A 283 9.80 20.69 14.91
N TYR A 284 10.60 19.88 15.62
CA TYR A 284 10.12 19.11 16.76
C TYR A 284 9.59 20.01 17.89
N MET A 285 10.27 21.14 18.15
CA MET A 285 9.85 22.12 19.15
C MET A 285 8.61 22.92 18.69
N GLN A 286 8.54 23.25 17.39
CA GLN A 286 7.39 23.94 16.81
C GLN A 286 6.11 23.12 16.94
N LEU A 287 6.17 21.80 16.71
CA LEU A 287 5.04 20.89 16.97
C LEU A 287 4.51 21.05 18.40
N MET A 288 5.40 21.10 19.38
CA MET A 288 5.05 21.14 20.80
C MET A 288 4.55 22.52 21.28
N ILE A 289 5.00 23.61 20.67
CA ILE A 289 4.53 24.98 20.98
C ILE A 289 3.15 25.26 20.37
N SER A 290 2.79 24.50 19.34
CA SER A 290 1.62 24.77 18.54
C SER A 290 0.31 24.54 19.28
N THR A 291 -0.76 25.11 18.73
CA THR A 291 -2.13 24.84 19.18
C THR A 291 -2.69 23.59 18.50
N ASP A 292 -3.77 23.06 19.06
CA ASP A 292 -4.52 21.92 18.50
C ASP A 292 -3.67 20.65 18.34
N ILE A 293 -2.91 20.32 19.39
CA ILE A 293 -2.03 19.15 19.41
C ILE A 293 -2.87 17.87 19.48
N LYS A 294 -2.73 17.02 18.47
CA LYS A 294 -3.46 15.76 18.29
C LYS A 294 -2.51 14.65 17.88
N TRP A 295 -2.33 13.65 18.74
CA TRP A 295 -1.41 12.54 18.51
C TRP A 295 -2.13 11.21 18.46
N LEU A 296 -1.68 10.35 17.55
CA LEU A 296 -2.06 8.96 17.44
C LEU A 296 -0.79 8.12 17.62
N LEU A 297 -0.74 7.27 18.63
CA LEU A 297 0.43 6.49 19.00
C LEU A 297 0.20 5.00 18.77
N GLY A 298 0.86 4.45 17.76
CA GLY A 298 0.92 3.01 17.45
C GLY A 298 1.83 2.20 18.38
N HIS A 299 2.80 2.87 19.01
CA HIS A 299 3.77 2.30 19.93
C HIS A 299 4.19 3.33 21.00
N ILE A 300 4.88 2.87 22.04
CA ILE A 300 5.35 3.74 23.12
C ILE A 300 6.56 4.55 22.64
N THR A 301 6.48 5.88 22.78
CA THR A 301 7.49 6.85 22.31
C THR A 301 8.10 7.65 23.46
N GLU A 302 9.15 8.41 23.14
CA GLU A 302 9.89 9.26 24.08
C GLU A 302 9.05 10.39 24.71
N LEU A 303 7.94 10.78 24.07
CA LEU A 303 7.15 11.93 24.49
C LEU A 303 6.52 11.76 25.87
N LEU A 304 6.21 10.53 26.26
CA LEU A 304 5.53 10.22 27.52
C LEU A 304 6.47 9.45 28.47
N LEU A 305 7.73 9.88 28.56
CA LEU A 305 8.73 9.30 29.46
C LEU A 305 8.87 10.09 30.78
N PRO A 306 9.08 9.40 31.91
CA PRO A 306 9.51 10.03 33.15
C PRO A 306 10.95 10.57 33.05
N ASP A 307 11.23 11.69 33.71
CA ASP A 307 12.56 12.36 33.69
C ASP A 307 13.70 11.46 34.21
N GLU A 308 13.41 10.64 35.22
CA GLU A 308 14.37 9.68 35.77
C GLU A 308 14.79 8.63 34.73
N LEU A 309 13.82 8.06 34.02
CA LEU A 309 14.09 7.07 32.97
C LEU A 309 14.77 7.71 31.76
N PHE A 310 14.37 8.92 31.38
CA PHE A 310 15.03 9.66 30.30
C PHE A 310 16.53 9.81 30.55
N SER A 311 16.92 10.20 31.76
CA SER A 311 18.34 10.36 32.13
C SER A 311 19.11 9.04 32.04
N GLN A 312 18.50 7.93 32.46
CA GLN A 312 19.10 6.60 32.32
C GLN A 312 19.30 6.20 30.86
N LEU A 313 18.31 6.47 29.99
CA LEU A 313 18.37 6.09 28.58
C LEU A 313 19.41 6.92 27.81
N VAL A 314 19.54 8.21 28.14
CA VAL A 314 20.54 9.09 27.53
C VAL A 314 21.97 8.59 27.79
N GLU A 315 22.23 8.01 28.96
CA GLU A 315 23.55 7.42 29.27
C GLU A 315 23.82 6.11 28.52
N GLN A 316 22.77 5.41 28.07
CA GLN A 316 22.85 4.15 27.32
C GLN A 316 22.90 4.36 25.80
N LEU A 317 22.86 5.62 25.35
CA LEU A 317 22.88 5.94 23.92
C LEU A 317 24.21 5.57 23.24
N PRO A 318 24.18 5.17 21.96
CA PRO A 318 25.39 4.90 21.18
C PRO A 318 26.34 6.10 21.08
N GLU A 319 27.62 5.85 20.79
CA GLU A 319 28.64 6.92 20.71
C GLU A 319 28.29 8.03 19.71
N GLU A 320 27.58 7.69 18.62
CA GLU A 320 27.10 8.62 17.60
C GLU A 320 26.16 9.73 18.14
N TRP A 321 25.62 9.52 19.35
CA TRP A 321 24.66 10.40 20.01
C TRP A 321 25.28 11.24 21.14
N HIS A 322 26.53 10.98 21.55
CA HIS A 322 27.15 11.67 22.69
C HIS A 322 27.25 13.20 22.51
N GLY A 323 27.38 13.70 21.28
CA GLY A 323 27.36 15.14 20.98
C GLY A 323 25.96 15.78 20.96
N LYS A 324 24.90 15.01 21.18
CA LYS A 324 23.50 15.43 21.02
C LYS A 324 22.72 15.47 22.34
N LYS A 325 23.36 15.07 23.46
CA LYS A 325 22.75 14.97 24.79
C LYS A 325 22.05 16.24 25.24
N GLU A 326 22.72 17.39 25.12
CA GLU A 326 22.20 18.68 25.60
C GLU A 326 20.92 19.09 24.86
N GLU A 327 20.83 18.83 23.56
CA GLU A 327 19.61 19.11 22.78
C GLU A 327 18.48 18.11 23.10
N LEU A 328 18.79 16.83 23.33
CA LEU A 328 17.78 15.87 23.79
C LEU A 328 17.21 16.27 25.15
N GLU A 329 18.07 16.63 26.11
CA GLU A 329 17.66 17.11 27.43
C GLU A 329 16.78 18.37 27.33
N ARG A 330 17.19 19.32 26.47
CA ARG A 330 16.42 20.53 26.22
C ARG A 330 15.02 20.22 25.69
N VAL A 331 14.92 19.35 24.69
CA VAL A 331 13.65 18.97 24.06
C VAL A 331 12.78 18.18 25.02
N HIS A 332 13.35 17.25 25.78
CA HIS A 332 12.63 16.46 26.79
C HIS A 332 12.04 17.35 27.89
N ASN A 333 12.85 18.23 28.47
CA ASN A 333 12.38 19.19 29.48
C ASN A 333 11.26 20.08 28.93
N PHE A 334 11.37 20.48 27.68
CA PHE A 334 10.34 21.25 27.01
C PHE A 334 9.05 20.45 26.81
N SER A 335 9.13 19.22 26.31
CA SER A 335 7.94 18.37 26.11
C SER A 335 7.25 18.03 27.43
N SER A 336 8.01 17.73 28.48
CA SER A 336 7.47 17.48 29.82
C SER A 336 6.68 18.69 30.35
N HIS A 337 7.16 19.91 30.09
CA HIS A 337 6.44 21.13 30.51
C HIS A 337 5.17 21.38 29.70
N ILE A 338 5.20 21.15 28.38
CA ILE A 338 4.02 21.30 27.52
C ILE A 338 2.94 20.28 27.89
N LEU A 339 3.30 19.03 28.18
CA LEU A 339 2.38 18.00 28.65
C LEU A 339 1.68 18.35 29.98
N GLN A 340 2.27 19.23 30.78
CA GLN A 340 1.66 19.68 32.03
C GLN A 340 0.72 20.88 31.84
N THR A 341 0.87 21.64 30.75
CA THR A 341 0.25 22.98 30.61
C THR A 341 -0.73 23.10 29.45
N GLY A 342 -0.53 22.36 28.35
CA GLY A 342 -1.28 22.48 27.10
C GLY A 342 -2.47 21.50 26.99
N PRO A 343 -3.56 21.89 26.28
CA PRO A 343 -4.61 20.95 25.89
C PRO A 343 -4.11 20.04 24.77
N ILE A 344 -3.85 18.77 25.10
CA ILE A 344 -3.29 17.78 24.17
C ILE A 344 -4.27 16.62 24.07
N GLN A 345 -4.62 16.22 22.85
CA GLN A 345 -5.42 15.03 22.59
C GLN A 345 -4.49 13.90 22.13
N ILE A 346 -4.55 12.76 22.81
CA ILE A 346 -3.74 11.59 22.49
C ILE A 346 -4.65 10.38 22.34
N MET A 347 -4.56 9.70 21.21
CA MET A 347 -5.12 8.37 21.01
C MET A 347 -3.98 7.36 21.01
N ILE A 348 -4.12 6.27 21.75
CA ILE A 348 -3.11 5.23 21.85
C ILE A 348 -3.76 3.89 21.53
N TYR A 349 -3.16 3.11 20.62
CA TYR A 349 -3.65 1.76 20.38
C TYR A 349 -3.42 0.88 21.59
N GLU A 350 -4.41 0.04 21.93
CA GLU A 350 -4.25 -0.94 23.02
C GLU A 350 -3.10 -1.91 22.75
N SER A 351 -2.85 -2.25 21.47
CA SER A 351 -1.71 -3.06 21.05
C SER A 351 -0.37 -2.42 21.45
N ALA A 352 -0.26 -1.09 21.49
CA ALA A 352 0.99 -0.40 21.88
C ALA A 352 1.43 -0.80 23.29
N PHE A 353 0.48 -0.89 24.23
CA PHE A 353 0.77 -1.33 25.60
C PHE A 353 1.02 -2.83 25.68
N THR A 354 0.25 -3.63 24.93
CA THR A 354 0.41 -5.09 24.90
C THR A 354 1.80 -5.46 24.38
N ASP A 355 2.19 -4.90 23.24
CA ASP A 355 3.49 -5.12 22.61
C ASP A 355 4.62 -4.62 23.52
N PHE A 356 4.47 -3.45 24.13
CA PHE A 356 5.46 -2.90 25.07
C PHE A 356 5.67 -3.77 26.31
N VAL A 357 4.60 -4.29 26.91
CA VAL A 357 4.71 -5.18 28.08
C VAL A 357 5.49 -6.44 27.73
N ILE A 358 5.24 -7.01 26.55
CA ILE A 358 5.87 -8.25 26.07
C ILE A 358 7.33 -7.99 25.65
N SER A 359 7.54 -7.10 24.68
CA SER A 359 8.86 -6.88 24.07
C SER A 359 9.76 -6.01 24.94
N GLY A 360 9.21 -5.00 25.61
CA GLY A 360 9.95 -3.92 26.26
C GLY A 360 10.56 -2.91 25.30
N GLU A 361 10.18 -2.92 24.03
CA GLU A 361 10.69 -2.00 23.04
C GLU A 361 10.06 -0.61 23.22
N LEU A 362 10.91 0.39 23.40
CA LEU A 362 10.56 1.81 23.43
C LEU A 362 11.17 2.49 22.20
N ASP A 363 10.39 3.31 21.49
CA ASP A 363 10.92 4.24 20.49
C ASP A 363 11.49 5.48 21.18
N PHE A 364 12.81 5.59 21.23
CA PHE A 364 13.52 6.73 21.80
C PHE A 364 14.12 7.59 20.69
N TYR A 365 13.38 8.60 20.23
CA TYR A 365 13.79 9.50 19.14
C TYR A 365 14.11 8.75 17.83
N ASN A 366 13.25 7.82 17.42
CA ASN A 366 13.41 6.97 16.24
C ASN A 366 14.56 5.95 16.37
N HIS A 367 14.87 5.56 17.60
CA HIS A 367 15.82 4.50 17.95
C HIS A 367 15.16 3.54 18.94
N LYS A 368 15.04 2.25 18.59
CA LYS A 368 14.49 1.23 19.50
C LYS A 368 15.43 0.98 20.67
N VAL A 369 14.93 1.05 21.90
CA VAL A 369 15.65 0.68 23.12
C VAL A 369 14.86 -0.40 23.85
N LEU A 370 15.56 -1.40 24.37
CA LEU A 370 14.97 -2.49 25.15
C LEU A 370 15.03 -2.15 26.64
N LEU A 371 13.87 -2.03 27.26
CA LEU A 371 13.74 -1.70 28.69
C LEU A 371 13.73 -2.95 29.57
N THR A 372 14.35 -2.83 30.75
CA THR A 372 14.18 -3.83 31.82
C THR A 372 12.74 -3.82 32.34
N VAL A 373 12.34 -4.87 33.07
CA VAL A 373 10.97 -4.93 33.59
C VAL A 373 10.70 -3.78 34.57
N GLU A 374 11.68 -3.39 35.39
CA GLU A 374 11.56 -2.23 36.28
C GLU A 374 11.34 -0.94 35.50
N GLN A 375 12.09 -0.74 34.41
CA GLN A 375 11.93 0.43 33.54
C GLN A 375 10.57 0.44 32.84
N ARG A 376 10.06 -0.72 32.39
CA ARG A 376 8.71 -0.84 31.83
C ARG A 376 7.64 -0.42 32.85
N LEU A 377 7.78 -0.85 34.10
CA LEU A 377 6.86 -0.48 35.17
C LEU A 377 6.88 1.03 35.44
N MET A 378 8.07 1.65 35.46
CA MET A 378 8.18 3.12 35.60
C MET A 378 7.43 3.86 34.50
N VAL A 379 7.51 3.39 33.25
CA VAL A 379 6.74 3.98 32.14
C VAL A 379 5.24 3.81 32.39
N LEU A 380 4.76 2.60 32.64
CA LEU A 380 3.32 2.34 32.82
C LEU A 380 2.73 3.09 34.01
N GLU A 381 3.46 3.21 35.12
CA GLU A 381 3.06 3.98 36.29
C GLU A 381 3.01 5.48 35.99
N TYR A 382 3.94 5.99 35.18
CA TYR A 382 3.91 7.38 34.72
C TYR A 382 2.74 7.67 33.79
N TYR A 383 2.41 6.76 32.88
CA TYR A 383 1.18 6.85 32.09
C TYR A 383 -0.04 6.92 33.01
N LEU A 384 -0.17 6.02 33.97
CA LEU A 384 -1.29 6.02 34.93
C LEU A 384 -1.40 7.36 35.68
N MET A 385 -0.27 7.95 36.09
CA MET A 385 -0.24 9.27 36.71
C MET A 385 -0.71 10.39 35.76
N ILE A 386 -0.37 10.32 34.46
CA ILE A 386 -0.86 11.27 33.47
C ILE A 386 -2.36 11.13 33.28
N PHE A 387 -2.88 9.90 33.18
CA PHE A 387 -4.31 9.63 33.01
C PHE A 387 -5.16 10.10 34.20
N GLN A 388 -4.65 9.93 35.42
CA GLN A 388 -5.35 10.29 36.66
C GLN A 388 -5.16 11.76 37.07
N GLY A 389 -4.24 12.47 36.43
CA GLY A 389 -3.90 13.84 36.83
C GLY A 389 -4.96 14.84 36.39
N GLU A 390 -5.07 15.96 37.11
CA GLU A 390 -5.83 17.17 36.67
C GLU A 390 -5.19 17.87 35.44
N LYS A 391 -4.34 17.16 34.69
CA LYS A 391 -3.63 17.69 33.53
C LYS A 391 -4.62 17.93 32.39
N LYS A 392 -4.32 18.91 31.54
CA LYS A 392 -5.11 19.20 30.33
C LYS A 392 -4.90 18.19 29.19
N VAL A 393 -4.33 17.02 29.48
CA VAL A 393 -4.10 15.97 28.49
C VAL A 393 -5.32 15.07 28.47
N SER A 394 -6.03 15.03 27.35
CA SER A 394 -7.10 14.08 27.11
C SER A 394 -6.53 12.88 26.38
N ILE A 395 -6.66 11.69 26.96
CA ILE A 395 -6.18 10.47 26.35
C ILE A 395 -7.34 9.50 26.17
N LYS A 396 -7.38 8.84 25.01
CA LYS A 396 -8.31 7.76 24.71
C LYS A 396 -7.56 6.53 24.20
N LEU A 397 -8.06 5.33 24.49
CA LEU A 397 -7.48 4.08 23.96
C LEU A 397 -8.27 3.59 22.75
N ILE A 398 -7.58 3.12 21.72
CA ILE A 398 -8.21 2.49 20.55
C ILE A 398 -8.22 0.98 20.78
N GLU A 399 -9.42 0.39 20.77
CA GLU A 399 -9.63 -1.05 20.90
C GLU A 399 -9.57 -1.70 19.51
N GLY A 400 -8.66 -2.65 19.33
CA GLY A 400 -8.44 -3.34 18.07
C GLY A 400 -7.81 -2.45 16.99
N GLY A 401 -8.36 -2.52 15.78
CA GLY A 401 -7.87 -1.79 14.62
C GLY A 401 -9.02 -1.20 13.80
N PHE A 402 -8.68 -0.27 12.91
CA PHE A 402 -9.68 0.48 12.16
C PHE A 402 -10.25 -0.27 10.94
N SER A 403 -9.52 -1.26 10.42
CA SER A 403 -9.97 -2.19 9.39
C SER A 403 -9.33 -3.56 9.61
N THR A 404 -10.08 -4.62 9.28
CA THR A 404 -9.56 -5.99 9.25
C THR A 404 -8.46 -6.18 8.21
N ASP A 405 -8.42 -5.33 7.17
CA ASP A 405 -7.42 -5.39 6.10
C ASP A 405 -5.98 -5.15 6.61
N PHE A 406 -5.84 -4.47 7.74
CA PHE A 406 -4.56 -4.07 8.34
C PHE A 406 -4.30 -4.74 9.70
N GLN A 407 -5.09 -5.75 10.08
CA GLN A 407 -5.05 -6.33 11.43
C GLN A 407 -3.69 -6.93 11.86
N TYR A 408 -2.84 -7.28 10.89
CA TYR A 408 -1.49 -7.84 11.13
C TYR A 408 -0.36 -6.86 10.80
N ILE A 409 -0.71 -5.63 10.43
CA ILE A 409 0.25 -4.58 10.14
C ILE A 409 0.45 -3.72 11.39
N THR A 410 1.68 -3.37 11.67
CA THR A 410 2.05 -2.47 12.77
C THR A 410 1.34 -1.13 12.65
N ASN A 411 0.84 -0.65 13.79
CA ASN A 411 0.08 0.59 13.86
C ASN A 411 1.00 1.81 13.68
N PRO A 412 0.61 2.82 12.90
CA PRO A 412 1.44 3.99 12.68
C PRO A 412 1.40 4.97 13.84
N CYS A 413 2.41 5.83 13.94
CA CYS A 413 2.36 7.04 14.75
C CYS A 413 2.12 8.28 13.87
N MET A 414 1.21 9.14 14.30
CA MET A 414 0.87 10.39 13.64
C MET A 414 0.82 11.54 14.63
N PHE A 415 1.49 12.64 14.29
CA PHE A 415 1.60 13.82 15.13
C PHE A 415 1.06 15.03 14.37
N LEU A 416 -0.06 15.56 14.82
CA LEU A 416 -0.73 16.71 14.21
C LEU A 416 -0.68 17.92 15.14
N SER A 417 -0.50 19.10 14.54
CA SER A 417 -0.61 20.39 15.20
C SER A 417 -0.99 21.47 14.17
N SER A 418 -1.28 22.69 14.64
CA SER A 418 -1.59 23.80 13.74
C SER A 418 -0.42 24.28 12.88
N SER A 419 0.84 23.95 13.22
CA SER A 419 2.02 24.35 12.41
C SER A 419 2.61 23.18 11.62
N ILE A 420 3.04 22.14 12.33
CA ILE A 420 3.76 20.98 11.81
C ILE A 420 2.97 19.73 12.04
N CYS A 421 2.91 18.90 11.01
CA CYS A 421 2.33 17.57 11.07
C CYS A 421 3.34 16.59 10.50
N TYR A 422 3.52 15.43 11.13
CA TYR A 422 4.39 14.38 10.60
C TYR A 422 3.92 12.98 10.97
N LEU A 423 4.40 11.99 10.22
CA LEU A 423 4.20 10.56 10.45
C LEU A 423 5.53 9.91 10.85
N ARG A 424 5.45 8.90 11.73
CA ARG A 424 6.51 7.91 11.90
C ARG A 424 5.98 6.57 11.38
N LEU A 425 6.58 6.10 10.29
CA LEU A 425 6.19 4.86 9.63
C LEU A 425 6.88 3.66 10.29
N GLU A 426 6.15 2.55 10.42
CA GLU A 426 6.65 1.30 10.99
C GLU A 426 7.01 0.33 9.86
N ASN A 427 8.22 0.47 9.33
CA ASN A 427 8.75 -0.27 8.17
C ASN A 427 9.94 -1.19 8.53
N GLY A 428 10.20 -1.41 9.82
CA GLY A 428 11.38 -2.16 10.29
C GLY A 428 12.74 -1.50 10.00
N CYS A 429 12.77 -0.33 9.34
CA CYS A 429 13.97 0.41 9.01
C CYS A 429 13.82 1.90 9.37
N TYR A 430 14.36 2.29 10.53
CA TYR A 430 14.32 3.64 11.10
C TYR A 430 15.08 4.72 10.30
N ASN A 431 15.55 4.40 9.09
CA ASN A 431 16.09 5.35 8.14
C ASN A 431 15.01 5.66 7.10
N ASP A 432 14.67 6.94 6.91
CA ASP A 432 13.68 7.45 5.95
C ASP A 432 12.19 7.16 6.30
N ASN A 433 11.89 6.86 7.56
CA ASN A 433 10.54 6.55 8.04
C ASN A 433 9.78 7.78 8.58
N ILE A 434 10.42 8.94 8.67
CA ILE A 434 9.80 10.19 9.12
C ILE A 434 9.33 10.99 7.91
N LEU A 435 8.02 11.25 7.84
CA LEU A 435 7.40 12.04 6.78
C LEU A 435 6.77 13.30 7.34
N VAL A 436 7.35 14.47 7.05
CA VAL A 436 6.77 15.76 7.41
C VAL A 436 5.76 16.17 6.34
N LEU A 437 4.51 16.40 6.73
CA LEU A 437 3.44 16.78 5.82
C LEU A 437 3.66 18.19 5.30
N ASN A 438 3.62 18.36 3.99
CA ASN A 438 3.77 19.66 3.34
C ASN A 438 2.47 20.13 2.69
N ASP A 439 1.69 19.20 2.12
CA ASP A 439 0.42 19.53 1.47
C ASP A 439 -0.73 19.78 2.46
N LYS A 440 -1.58 20.77 2.15
CA LYS A 440 -2.72 21.16 2.98
C LYS A 440 -3.87 20.17 2.91
N GLN A 441 -4.19 19.61 1.74
CA GLN A 441 -5.30 18.67 1.59
C GLN A 441 -5.05 17.39 2.41
N ILE A 442 -3.82 16.90 2.43
CA ILE A 442 -3.43 15.75 3.24
C ILE A 442 -3.51 16.06 4.74
N ARG A 443 -3.07 17.26 5.17
CA ARG A 443 -3.24 17.71 6.55
C ARG A 443 -4.73 17.76 6.94
N ASP A 444 -5.57 18.31 6.08
CA ASP A 444 -7.02 18.39 6.30
C ASP A 444 -7.66 16.98 6.32
N MET A 445 -7.19 16.06 5.48
CA MET A 445 -7.62 14.66 5.47
C MET A 445 -7.30 13.96 6.79
N PHE A 446 -6.06 14.05 7.27
CA PHE A 446 -5.66 13.46 8.56
C PHE A 446 -6.31 14.15 9.76
N GLY A 447 -6.55 15.47 9.68
CA GLY A 447 -7.33 16.20 10.68
C GLY A 447 -8.77 15.69 10.79
N LYS A 448 -9.43 15.45 9.65
CA LYS A 448 -10.77 14.85 9.60
C LYS A 448 -10.78 13.41 10.11
N PHE A 449 -9.79 12.61 9.75
CA PHE A 449 -9.59 11.26 10.26
C PHE A 449 -9.54 11.25 11.79
N TYR A 450 -8.64 12.06 12.37
CA TYR A 450 -8.51 12.17 13.83
C TYR A 450 -9.81 12.61 14.49
N HIS A 451 -10.44 13.66 13.95
CA HIS A 451 -11.69 14.20 14.49
C HIS A 451 -12.83 13.17 14.46
N THR A 452 -12.92 12.38 13.39
CA THR A 452 -13.95 11.36 13.21
C THR A 452 -13.82 10.26 14.24
N ILE A 453 -12.60 9.75 14.47
CA ILE A 453 -12.37 8.73 15.48
C ILE A 453 -12.63 9.28 16.89
N TRP A 454 -12.08 10.45 17.19
CA TRP A 454 -12.17 11.06 18.51
C TRP A 454 -13.61 11.34 18.97
N ASN A 455 -14.48 11.82 18.07
CA ASN A 455 -15.82 12.31 18.40
C ASN A 455 -16.97 11.40 17.95
N HIS A 456 -16.78 10.56 16.93
CA HIS A 456 -17.89 9.83 16.29
C HIS A 456 -17.75 8.31 16.34
N ARG A 457 -16.60 7.77 16.78
CA ARG A 457 -16.36 6.32 16.87
C ARG A 457 -16.19 5.85 18.31
N GLN A 458 -17.21 6.05 19.14
CA GLN A 458 -17.24 5.51 20.52
C GLN A 458 -17.23 3.97 20.54
N ASP A 459 -17.56 3.32 19.43
CA ASP A 459 -17.46 1.87 19.24
C ASP A 459 -16.01 1.35 19.17
N MET A 460 -15.04 2.22 18.90
CA MET A 460 -13.63 1.87 18.75
C MET A 460 -12.73 2.47 19.82
N VAL A 461 -13.27 3.37 20.64
CA VAL A 461 -12.46 4.24 21.48
C VAL A 461 -12.95 4.22 22.92
N LEU A 462 -12.09 3.76 23.82
CA LEU A 462 -12.29 3.82 25.25
C LEU A 462 -12.00 5.22 25.77
N GLU A 463 -13.04 5.91 26.26
CA GLU A 463 -12.95 7.28 26.76
C GLU A 463 -13.12 7.43 28.27
N SER A 464 -13.63 6.40 28.96
CA SER A 464 -13.81 6.43 30.41
C SER A 464 -12.46 6.37 31.12
N GLU A 465 -12.12 7.42 31.88
CA GLU A 465 -10.88 7.50 32.64
C GLU A 465 -10.70 6.30 33.58
N GLU A 466 -11.77 5.85 34.24
CA GLU A 466 -11.74 4.70 35.15
C GLU A 466 -11.40 3.40 34.41
N GLU A 467 -11.97 3.20 33.23
CA GLU A 467 -11.75 2.00 32.41
C GLU A 467 -10.35 1.99 31.82
N VAL A 468 -9.91 3.13 31.27
CA VAL A 468 -8.54 3.32 30.77
C VAL A 468 -7.52 3.05 31.88
N CYS A 469 -7.69 3.66 33.05
CA CYS A 469 -6.82 3.42 34.21
C CYS A 469 -6.89 1.97 34.71
N SER A 470 -8.04 1.32 34.61
CA SER A 470 -8.18 -0.11 34.93
C SER A 470 -7.33 -0.97 33.98
N ARG A 471 -7.36 -0.65 32.68
CA ARG A 471 -6.58 -1.35 31.65
C ARG A 471 -5.08 -1.18 31.83
N ILE A 472 -4.61 0.05 32.10
CA ILE A 472 -3.19 0.29 32.42
C ILE A 472 -2.75 -0.48 33.67
N ARG A 473 -3.58 -0.54 34.71
CA ARG A 473 -3.29 -1.35 35.92
C ARG A 473 -3.17 -2.84 35.61
N GLN A 474 -3.94 -3.36 34.67
CA GLN A 474 -3.79 -4.75 34.20
C GLN A 474 -2.46 -4.95 33.48
N TYR A 475 -2.03 -4.02 32.63
CA TYR A 475 -0.71 -4.08 31.98
C TYR A 475 0.44 -4.04 33.00
N ILE A 476 0.34 -3.22 34.06
CA ILE A 476 1.30 -3.20 35.17
C ILE A 476 1.37 -4.57 35.86
N GLN A 477 0.22 -5.20 36.14
CA GLN A 477 0.18 -6.54 36.75
C GLN A 477 0.81 -7.59 35.82
N SER A 478 0.48 -7.56 34.53
CA SER A 478 1.06 -8.47 33.53
C SER A 478 2.58 -8.31 33.40
N ALA A 479 3.08 -7.07 33.39
CA ALA A 479 4.52 -6.80 33.38
C ALA A 479 5.22 -7.34 34.64
N ARG A 480 4.60 -7.24 35.82
CA ARG A 480 5.13 -7.83 37.07
C ARG A 480 5.19 -9.36 36.99
N LEU A 481 4.14 -10.00 36.46
CA LEU A 481 4.12 -11.45 36.28
C LEU A 481 5.23 -11.93 35.33
N LEU A 482 5.52 -11.18 34.27
CA LEU A 482 6.65 -11.50 33.38
C LEU A 482 8.00 -11.44 34.08
N ALA A 483 8.17 -10.61 35.12
CA ALA A 483 9.39 -10.60 35.93
C ALA A 483 9.59 -11.89 36.75
N ASP A 484 8.47 -12.52 37.14
CA ASP A 484 8.45 -13.71 37.99
C ASP A 484 8.64 -15.01 37.18
N VAL A 485 8.37 -14.99 35.87
CA VAL A 485 8.61 -16.11 34.95
C VAL A 485 10.07 -16.07 34.50
N LYS A 486 10.97 -16.67 35.28
CA LYS A 486 12.37 -16.91 34.90
C LYS A 486 12.57 -18.23 34.16
#